data_AF-A0A8J5K9C8-F1
#
_entry.id   AF-A0A8J5K9C8-F1
#
_cell.length_a   1.000
_cell.length_b   1.000
_cell.length_c   1.000
_cell.angle_alpha   90.00
_cell.angle_beta   90.00
_cell.angle_gamma   90.00
#
_symmetry.space_group_name_H-M   'P 1'
#
loop_
_entity.id
_entity.type
_entity.pdbx_description
1 polymer ?
#
loop_
_entity_poly.entity_id
_entity_poly.type
_entity_poly.pdbx_seq_one_letter_code
_entity_poly.pdbx_strand_id
1 'polypeptide(L)'
;MTDKVTTIRSIEDMLPAISQGAIGIACRSNADKMASHMANYTASMNHDDTWLVVVCKRVLLETLDGSCRTPIAGYAHHDVDGYLLETSRRGLYALDNMVAMGKDAGKELLSKAGPGFFDW
;
A
#
# COMPACT_ATOMS: atom_id res chain seq x y z
N MET A 1 -2.95 -19.68 17.61
CA MET A 1 -2.27 -19.79 16.30
C MET A 1 -0.95 -19.04 16.27
N THR A 2 -0.75 -17.99 17.06
CA THR A 2 0.56 -17.33 17.23
C THR A 2 1.66 -18.28 17.71
N ASP A 3 1.27 -19.35 18.41
CA ASP A 3 2.11 -20.49 18.84
C ASP A 3 2.77 -21.26 17.68
N LYS A 4 2.34 -21.03 16.44
CA LYS A 4 2.93 -21.63 15.24
C LYS A 4 4.03 -20.76 14.60
N VAL A 5 4.17 -19.51 15.03
CA VAL A 5 5.16 -18.58 14.45
C VAL A 5 6.53 -18.85 15.06
N THR A 6 7.46 -19.38 14.27
CA THR A 6 8.85 -19.60 14.72
C THR A 6 9.60 -18.28 14.90
N THR A 7 9.41 -17.31 14.00
CA THR A 7 10.03 -15.99 14.10
C THR A 7 9.26 -14.96 13.28
N ILE A 8 9.17 -13.74 13.80
CA ILE A 8 8.73 -12.56 13.04
C ILE A 8 9.96 -11.98 12.35
N ARG A 9 9.91 -11.82 11.03
CA ARG A 9 10.99 -11.20 10.25
C ARG A 9 10.92 -9.68 10.35
N SER A 10 12.09 -9.03 10.40
CA SER A 10 12.16 -7.57 10.34
C SER A 10 11.91 -7.09 8.92
N ILE A 11 11.71 -5.78 8.77
CA ILE A 11 11.39 -5.13 7.49
C ILE A 11 12.61 -5.14 6.56
N GLU A 12 13.81 -5.11 7.16
CA GLU A 12 15.10 -5.18 6.47
C GLU A 12 15.38 -6.59 5.94
N ASP A 13 14.98 -7.62 6.70
CA ASP A 13 15.10 -9.03 6.30
C ASP A 13 14.09 -9.39 5.19
N MET A 14 12.84 -8.93 5.33
CA MET A 14 11.75 -9.29 4.44
C MET A 14 10.69 -8.20 4.41
N LEU A 15 10.76 -7.34 3.38
CA LEU A 15 9.71 -6.38 3.11
C LEU A 15 8.35 -7.07 2.94
N PRO A 16 7.28 -6.53 3.54
CA PRO A 16 5.95 -7.08 3.40
C PRO A 16 5.38 -6.83 2.00
N ALA A 17 4.45 -7.70 1.59
CA ALA A 17 3.65 -7.46 0.40
C ALA A 17 2.84 -6.15 0.54
N ILE A 18 2.47 -5.57 -0.60
CA ILE A 18 1.66 -4.34 -0.65
C ILE A 18 0.40 -4.51 0.20
N SER A 19 0.30 -3.68 1.24
CA SER A 19 -0.83 -3.64 2.17
C SER A 19 -1.07 -4.92 2.98
N GLN A 20 -0.03 -5.74 3.18
CA GLN A 20 -0.09 -6.90 4.08
C GLN A 20 -0.59 -6.52 5.48
N GLY A 21 -1.50 -7.32 6.03
CA GLY A 21 -2.10 -7.12 7.35
C GLY A 21 -3.29 -6.15 7.38
N ALA A 22 -3.57 -5.41 6.30
CA ALA A 22 -4.76 -4.59 6.20
C ALA A 22 -5.95 -5.38 5.62
N ILE A 23 -7.15 -5.12 6.12
CA ILE A 23 -8.40 -5.65 5.57
C ILE A 23 -9.10 -4.54 4.80
N GLY A 24 -9.39 -4.78 3.52
CA GLY A 24 -10.18 -3.90 2.68
C GLY A 24 -11.61 -4.41 2.52
N ILE A 25 -12.59 -3.52 2.62
CA ILE A 25 -14.00 -3.83 2.38
C ILE A 25 -14.42 -3.15 1.08
N ALA A 26 -14.80 -3.95 0.07
CA ALA A 26 -15.38 -3.43 -1.16
C ALA A 26 -16.91 -3.48 -1.08
N CYS A 27 -17.56 -2.39 -1.45
CA CYS A 27 -19.02 -2.30 -1.55
C CYS A 27 -19.42 -1.70 -2.91
N ARG A 28 -20.70 -1.81 -3.26
CA ARG A 28 -21.22 -1.19 -4.49
C ARG A 28 -21.17 0.33 -4.36
N SER A 29 -20.76 1.00 -5.44
CA SER A 29 -20.63 2.46 -5.52
C SER A 29 -21.85 3.16 -6.13
N ASN A 30 -22.96 2.44 -6.36
CA ASN A 30 -24.17 3.03 -6.93
C ASN A 30 -24.87 3.96 -5.91
N ALA A 31 -25.71 4.89 -6.38
CA ALA A 31 -26.35 5.89 -5.52
C ALA A 31 -27.68 5.40 -4.89
N ASP A 32 -27.81 4.10 -4.61
CA ASP A 32 -29.01 3.57 -3.97
C ASP A 32 -28.93 3.69 -2.44
N LYS A 33 -30.08 3.56 -1.77
CA LYS A 33 -30.14 3.65 -0.29
C LYS A 33 -29.22 2.63 0.38
N MET A 34 -29.07 1.44 -0.21
CA MET A 34 -28.24 0.37 0.35
C MET A 34 -26.76 0.76 0.33
N ALA A 35 -26.27 1.34 -0.76
CA ALA A 35 -24.91 1.82 -0.89
C ALA A 35 -24.60 2.95 0.11
N SER A 36 -25.54 3.88 0.32
CA SER A 36 -25.39 4.91 1.35
C SER A 36 -25.28 4.32 2.77
N HIS A 37 -26.07 3.30 3.10
CA HIS A 37 -25.93 2.60 4.38
C HIS A 37 -24.59 1.87 4.50
N MET A 38 -24.18 1.17 3.43
CA MET A 38 -22.89 0.49 3.38
C MET A 38 -21.73 1.47 3.57
N ALA A 39 -21.76 2.63 2.93
CA ALA A 39 -20.74 3.68 3.07
C ALA A 39 -20.60 4.14 4.54
N ASN A 40 -21.72 4.37 5.22
CA ASN A 40 -21.71 4.74 6.64
C ASN A 40 -21.12 3.64 7.53
N TYR A 41 -21.49 2.37 7.29
CA TYR A 41 -20.92 1.26 8.05
C TYR A 41 -19.42 1.12 7.82
N THR A 42 -18.98 1.16 6.56
CA THR A 42 -17.54 1.07 6.25
C THR A 42 -16.76 2.25 6.79
N ALA A 43 -17.31 3.46 6.77
CA ALA A 43 -16.67 4.65 7.34
C ALA A 43 -16.45 4.50 8.84
N SER A 44 -17.42 3.94 9.59
CA SER A 44 -17.28 3.71 11.03
C SER A 44 -16.21 2.69 11.43
N MET A 45 -15.83 1.81 10.50
CA MET A 45 -14.76 0.81 10.69
C MET A 45 -13.42 1.25 10.13
N ASN A 46 -13.37 2.37 9.41
CA ASN A 46 -12.15 2.82 8.77
C ASN A 46 -11.13 3.30 9.81
N HIS A 47 -9.88 2.91 9.62
CA HIS A 47 -8.77 3.46 10.37
C HIS A 47 -7.97 4.37 9.42
N ASP A 48 -8.06 5.68 9.63
CA ASP A 48 -7.57 6.69 8.68
C ASP A 48 -6.06 6.55 8.44
N ASP A 49 -5.28 6.23 9.47
CA ASP A 49 -3.84 6.05 9.31
C ASP A 49 -3.52 4.83 8.44
N THR A 50 -4.20 3.70 8.67
CA THR A 50 -4.02 2.51 7.83
C THR A 50 -4.46 2.81 6.40
N TRP A 51 -5.56 3.55 6.23
CA TRP A 51 -6.08 3.91 4.92
C TRP A 51 -5.08 4.73 4.11
N LEU A 52 -4.48 5.78 4.70
CA LEU A 52 -3.48 6.62 4.05
C LEU A 52 -2.24 5.82 3.60
N VAL A 53 -1.72 4.96 4.48
CA VAL A 53 -0.60 4.06 4.16
C VAL A 53 -0.96 3.06 3.05
N VAL A 54 -2.17 2.50 3.09
CA VAL A 54 -2.67 1.57 2.05
C VAL A 54 -2.82 2.30 0.71
N VAL A 55 -3.32 3.54 0.69
CA VAL A 55 -3.43 4.35 -0.53
C VAL A 55 -2.05 4.54 -1.16
N CYS A 56 -1.07 5.00 -0.40
CA CYS A 56 0.31 5.18 -0.90
C CYS A 56 0.85 3.91 -1.55
N LYS A 57 0.76 2.77 -0.85
CA LYS A 57 1.28 1.48 -1.33
C LYS A 57 0.50 0.93 -2.52
N ARG A 58 -0.82 1.12 -2.58
CA ARG A 58 -1.64 0.69 -3.72
C ARG A 58 -1.36 1.51 -4.97
N VAL A 59 -1.16 2.81 -4.83
CA VAL A 59 -0.78 3.69 -5.94
C VAL A 59 0.61 3.35 -6.47
N LEU A 60 1.55 3.00 -5.59
CA LEU A 60 2.86 2.45 -5.99
C LEU A 60 2.68 1.17 -6.85
N LEU A 61 1.91 0.21 -6.36
CA LEU A 61 1.67 -1.05 -7.06
C LEU A 61 0.99 -0.84 -8.41
N GLU A 62 -0.02 0.03 -8.46
CA GLU A 62 -0.72 0.39 -9.70
C GLU A 62 0.23 1.06 -10.70
N THR A 63 1.12 1.94 -10.23
CA THR A 63 2.11 2.60 -11.09
C THR A 63 3.08 1.60 -11.70
N LEU A 64 3.40 0.52 -10.98
CA LEU A 64 4.25 -0.57 -11.45
C LEU A 64 3.50 -1.62 -12.28
N ASP A 65 2.19 -1.43 -12.53
CA ASP A 65 1.31 -2.44 -13.14
C ASP A 65 1.40 -3.82 -12.44
N GLY A 66 1.55 -3.78 -11.11
CA GLY A 66 1.81 -4.95 -10.29
C GLY A 66 0.55 -5.67 -9.82
N SER A 67 0.73 -6.91 -9.35
CA SER A 67 -0.34 -7.77 -8.83
C SER A 67 0.16 -8.64 -7.67
N CYS A 68 -0.68 -9.54 -7.17
CA CYS A 68 -0.26 -10.53 -6.18
C CYS A 68 0.78 -11.54 -6.68
N ARG A 69 1.03 -11.57 -8.00
CA ARG A 69 2.01 -12.47 -8.62
C ARG A 69 3.32 -11.78 -8.99
N THR A 70 3.39 -10.46 -8.88
CA THR A 70 4.62 -9.71 -9.15
C THR A 70 5.50 -9.67 -7.90
N PRO A 71 6.83 -9.77 -8.01
CA PRO A 71 7.75 -9.74 -6.88
C PRO A 71 7.95 -8.31 -6.34
N ILE A 72 6.84 -7.66 -5.95
CA ILE A 72 6.80 -6.28 -5.47
C ILE A 72 6.42 -6.29 -4.00
N ALA A 73 7.26 -5.65 -3.19
CA ALA A 73 7.05 -5.47 -1.77
C ALA A 73 7.08 -3.97 -1.44
N GLY A 74 6.44 -3.56 -0.35
CA GLY A 74 6.40 -2.14 0.00
C GLY A 74 5.86 -1.90 1.39
N TYR A 75 6.55 -1.03 2.11
CA TYR A 75 6.21 -0.64 3.47
C TYR A 75 6.08 0.88 3.57
N ALA A 76 5.11 1.34 4.34
CA ALA A 76 4.93 2.74 4.70
C ALA A 76 4.40 2.78 6.13
N HIS A 77 4.91 3.69 6.93
CA HIS A 77 4.57 3.89 8.32
C HIS A 77 4.65 5.38 8.65
N HIS A 78 3.92 5.79 9.68
CA HIS A 78 4.03 7.12 10.25
C HIS A 78 5.14 7.11 11.31
N ASP A 79 6.40 7.35 10.88
CA ASP A 79 7.54 7.48 11.79
C ASP A 79 8.22 8.86 11.65
N VAL A 80 8.88 9.30 12.72
CA VAL A 80 9.81 10.45 12.67
C VAL A 80 11.10 10.06 11.92
N ASP A 81 11.43 8.77 11.89
CA ASP A 81 12.65 8.22 11.30
C ASP A 81 12.39 7.05 10.33
N GLY A 82 11.95 7.36 9.10
CA GLY A 82 11.68 6.34 8.08
C GLY A 82 12.93 5.68 7.46
N TYR A 83 12.86 4.36 7.22
CA TYR A 83 13.78 3.49 6.42
C TYR A 83 12.96 2.29 5.85
N LEU A 84 13.30 1.46 4.84
CA LEU A 84 14.10 1.44 3.58
C LEU A 84 13.68 0.17 2.78
N LEU A 85 13.60 0.20 1.43
CA LEU A 85 14.30 -0.68 0.46
C LEU A 85 14.00 -0.27 -1.02
N GLU A 86 15.08 -0.14 -1.80
CA GLU A 86 15.27 0.42 -3.17
C GLU A 86 14.95 1.91 -3.41
N THR A 87 13.89 2.46 -2.81
CA THR A 87 13.61 3.90 -2.80
C THR A 87 12.80 4.31 -1.56
N SER A 88 12.84 5.57 -1.15
CA SER A 88 12.11 6.08 0.02
C SER A 88 11.56 7.49 -0.20
N ARG A 89 10.44 7.80 0.48
CA ARG A 89 9.84 9.13 0.50
C ARG A 89 9.52 9.53 1.92
N ARG A 90 9.69 10.81 2.21
CA ARG A 90 9.23 11.46 3.44
C ARG A 90 8.40 12.66 3.04
N GLY A 91 7.24 12.82 3.66
CA GLY A 91 6.29 13.86 3.30
C GLY A 91 5.17 13.96 4.32
N LEU A 92 4.28 14.91 4.11
CA LEU A 92 3.11 15.09 4.97
C LEU A 92 2.23 13.84 4.94
N TYR A 93 1.65 13.52 6.10
CA TYR A 93 0.72 12.42 6.25
C TYR A 93 -0.69 12.86 5.84
N ALA A 94 -0.84 13.20 4.56
CA ALA A 94 -2.09 13.67 3.95
C ALA A 94 -2.35 12.92 2.63
N LEU A 95 -3.62 12.81 2.24
CA LEU A 95 -4.04 11.99 1.10
C LEU A 95 -3.27 12.32 -0.19
N ASP A 96 -3.23 13.60 -0.56
CA ASP A 96 -2.58 14.03 -1.81
C ASP A 96 -1.08 13.72 -1.80
N ASN A 97 -0.43 13.88 -0.65
CA ASN A 97 0.98 13.52 -0.46
C ASN A 97 1.20 12.01 -0.55
N MET A 98 0.33 11.20 0.05
CA MET A 98 0.40 9.74 -0.03
C MET A 98 0.26 9.24 -1.48
N VAL A 99 -0.69 9.80 -2.22
CA VAL A 99 -0.87 9.50 -3.65
C VAL A 99 0.37 9.94 -4.44
N ALA A 100 0.88 11.14 -4.21
CA ALA A 100 2.05 11.65 -4.91
C ALA A 100 3.30 10.80 -4.65
N MET A 101 3.56 10.44 -3.39
CA MET A 101 4.71 9.61 -3.00
C MET A 101 4.64 8.21 -3.63
N GLY A 102 3.46 7.57 -3.62
CA GLY A 102 3.26 6.27 -4.27
C GLY A 102 3.56 6.31 -5.77
N LYS A 103 3.03 7.33 -6.47
CA LYS A 103 3.27 7.51 -7.92
C LYS A 103 4.75 7.76 -8.21
N ASP A 104 5.38 8.62 -7.43
CA ASP A 104 6.77 9.01 -7.64
C ASP A 104 7.73 7.84 -7.42
N ALA A 105 7.54 7.07 -6.34
CA ALA A 105 8.31 5.86 -6.08
C ALA A 105 8.14 4.81 -7.20
N GLY A 106 6.92 4.60 -7.69
CA GLY A 106 6.68 3.67 -8.81
C GLY A 106 7.38 4.10 -10.09
N LYS A 107 7.35 5.39 -10.44
CA LYS A 107 8.05 5.92 -11.61
C LYS A 107 9.57 5.78 -11.52
N GLU A 108 10.14 6.03 -10.34
CA GLU A 108 11.57 5.83 -10.12
C GLU A 108 11.96 4.37 -10.35
N LEU A 109 11.21 3.43 -9.76
CA LEU A 109 11.47 2.00 -9.93
C LEU A 109 11.33 1.56 -11.39
N LEU A 110 10.30 2.02 -12.12
CA LEU A 110 10.20 1.78 -13.56
C LEU A 110 11.42 2.28 -14.35
N SER A 111 11.94 3.46 -13.99
CA SER A 111 13.11 4.03 -14.66
C SER A 111 14.40 3.22 -14.41
N LYS A 112 14.50 2.55 -13.25
CA LYS A 112 15.62 1.67 -12.89
C LYS A 112 15.50 0.26 -13.50
N ALA A 113 14.28 -0.24 -13.57
CA ALA A 113 13.96 -1.57 -14.07
C ALA A 113 14.32 -1.77 -15.55
N GLY A 114 14.26 -0.69 -16.34
CA GLY A 114 14.59 -0.69 -17.76
C GLY A 114 13.46 -1.23 -18.66
N PRO A 115 13.61 -1.13 -19.99
CA PRO A 115 12.62 -1.62 -20.94
C PRO A 115 12.48 -3.15 -20.85
N GLY A 116 11.24 -3.64 -20.81
CA GLY A 116 10.90 -5.06 -20.82
C GLY A 116 10.98 -5.79 -19.47
N PHE A 117 11.08 -5.05 -18.36
CA PHE A 117 11.08 -5.64 -17.01
C PHE A 117 9.83 -6.48 -16.70
N PHE A 118 8.68 -6.13 -17.29
CA PHE A 118 7.41 -6.86 -17.15
C PHE A 118 7.06 -7.67 -18.41
N ASP A 119 8.01 -7.88 -19.32
CA ASP A 119 7.79 -8.72 -20.50
C ASP A 119 7.96 -10.20 -20.11
N TRP A 120 6.89 -10.80 -19.59
CA TRP A 120 6.81 -12.22 -19.25
C TRP A 120 5.63 -12.94 -19.90
#